data_AF-A0A7H0ITP9-F1
#
_entry.id   AF-A0A7H0ITP9-F1
#
_cell.length_a   1.000
_cell.length_b   1.000
_cell.length_c   1.000
_cell.angle_alpha   90.00
_cell.angle_beta   90.00
_cell.angle_gamma   90.00
#
_symmetry.space_group_name_H-M   'P 1'
#
loop_
_entity.id
_entity.type
_entity.pdbx_description
1 polymer ?
#
loop_
_entity_poly.entity_id
_entity_poly.type
_entity_poly.pdbx_seq_one_letter_code
_entity_poly.pdbx_strand_id
1 'polypeptide(L)'
;MRHWFRSYWAEEDTWFYFEVDADGWVTRQVELQGPLQRPVVAASSAEWEAARRAGTLADYEAAFGATAESPVHEWDAHDPQDLPAAEFETVWRAARATCRARARARSAHEG
;
A
#
# COMPACT_ATOMS: atom_id res chain seq x y z
N MET A 1 -10.68 16.30 4.53
CA MET A 1 -9.28 16.40 5.00
C MET A 1 -8.66 15.02 4.85
N ARG A 2 -7.34 14.90 4.65
CA ARG A 2 -6.68 13.60 4.64
C ARG A 2 -6.40 13.15 6.07
N HIS A 3 -6.45 11.84 6.29
CA HIS A 3 -6.03 11.24 7.55
C HIS A 3 -5.25 9.95 7.28
N TRP A 4 -4.49 9.52 8.28
CA TRP A 4 -3.67 8.33 8.21
C TRP A 4 -3.93 7.48 9.43
N PHE A 5 -3.96 6.18 9.22
CA PHE A 5 -4.05 5.21 10.31
C PHE A 5 -3.34 3.93 9.91
N ARG A 6 -3.14 3.07 10.89
CA ARG A 6 -2.72 1.69 10.68
C ARG A 6 -3.68 0.73 11.35
N SER A 7 -3.76 -0.49 10.84
CA SER A 7 -4.53 -1.57 11.43
C SER A 7 -3.72 -2.85 11.33
N TYR A 8 -3.83 -3.70 12.35
CA TYR A 8 -3.19 -5.02 12.34
C TYR A 8 -4.22 -6.09 12.05
N TRP A 9 -3.90 -6.99 11.13
CA TRP A 9 -4.71 -8.15 10.81
C TRP A 9 -3.99 -9.42 11.26
N ALA A 10 -4.51 -10.02 12.33
CA ALA A 10 -3.87 -11.16 12.97
C ALA A 10 -3.90 -12.43 12.11
N GLU A 11 -4.93 -12.62 11.29
CA GLU A 11 -5.07 -13.82 10.44
C GLU A 11 -3.95 -13.93 9.40
N GLU A 12 -3.48 -12.80 8.89
CA GLU A 12 -2.38 -12.75 7.91
C GLU A 12 -1.06 -12.26 8.49
N ASP A 13 -1.00 -12.04 9.81
CA ASP A 13 0.13 -11.39 10.50
C ASP A 13 0.64 -10.16 9.75
N THR A 14 -0.29 -9.25 9.40
CA THR A 14 0.00 -8.13 8.51
C THR A 14 -0.38 -6.80 9.13
N TRP A 15 0.55 -5.85 9.07
CA TRP A 15 0.26 -4.46 9.36
C TRP A 15 -0.10 -3.71 8.08
N PHE A 16 -1.27 -3.09 8.09
CA PHE A 16 -1.74 -2.18 7.04
C PHE A 16 -1.53 -0.74 7.46
N TYR A 17 -1.06 0.10 6.55
CA TYR A 17 -0.95 1.54 6.74
C TYR A 17 -1.67 2.23 5.59
N PHE A 18 -2.53 3.18 5.91
CA PHE A 18 -3.39 3.84 4.93
C PHE A 18 -3.22 5.37 4.99
N GLU A 19 -3.14 5.98 3.82
CA GLU A 19 -3.53 7.39 3.62
C GLU A 19 -4.92 7.41 3.00
N VAL A 20 -5.84 8.12 3.63
CA VAL A 20 -7.24 8.17 3.22
C VAL A 20 -7.65 9.62 2.96
N ASP A 21 -8.39 9.82 1.88
CA ASP A 21 -8.90 11.13 1.52
C ASP A 21 -10.13 11.55 2.34
N ALA A 22 -10.76 12.65 1.91
CA ALA A 22 -11.93 13.19 2.61
C ALA A 22 -13.20 12.34 2.44
N ASP A 23 -13.25 11.53 1.38
CA ASP A 23 -14.41 10.72 1.00
C ASP A 23 -14.29 9.28 1.54
N GLY A 24 -13.19 8.98 2.23
CA GLY A 24 -12.91 7.67 2.81
C GLY A 24 -12.22 6.71 1.86
N TRP A 25 -11.73 7.17 0.70
CA TRP A 25 -11.00 6.34 -0.24
C TRP A 25 -9.52 6.25 0.12
N VAL A 26 -8.97 5.04 0.05
CA VAL A 26 -7.54 4.80 0.24
C VAL A 26 -6.78 5.36 -0.96
N THR A 27 -5.96 6.37 -0.69
CA THR A 27 -5.13 7.00 -1.72
C THR A 27 -3.74 6.37 -1.80
N ARG A 28 -3.20 5.92 -0.66
CA ARG A 28 -1.94 5.13 -0.58
C ARG A 28 -2.08 4.03 0.47
N GLN A 29 -1.49 2.86 0.17
CA GLN A 29 -1.52 1.67 1.02
C GLN A 29 -0.14 1.05 1.15
N VAL A 30 0.22 0.64 2.37
CA VAL A 30 1.39 -0.20 2.64
C VAL A 30 0.94 -1.43 3.42
N GLU A 31 1.48 -2.58 3.03
CA GLU A 31 1.31 -3.83 3.76
C GLU A 31 2.68 -4.38 4.16
N LEU A 32 2.83 -4.63 5.46
CA LEU A 32 4.02 -5.21 6.05
C LEU A 32 3.66 -6.57 6.67
N GLN A 33 4.16 -7.64 6.05
CA GLN A 33 3.81 -9.01 6.40
C GLN A 33 4.84 -9.66 7.33
N GLY A 34 4.35 -10.40 8.31
CA GLY A 34 5.13 -11.24 9.20
C GLY A 34 5.86 -10.45 10.30
N PRO A 35 6.57 -11.16 11.19
CA PRO A 35 7.30 -10.57 12.31
C PRO A 35 8.48 -9.69 11.88
N LEU A 36 8.95 -9.85 10.65
CA LEU A 36 10.01 -9.04 10.05
C LEU A 36 9.46 -7.81 9.31
N GLN A 37 8.13 -7.62 9.31
CA GLN A 37 7.44 -6.50 8.65
C GLN A 37 7.90 -6.31 7.20
N ARG A 38 7.94 -7.41 6.44
CA ARG A 38 8.41 -7.40 5.05
C ARG A 38 7.41 -6.62 4.19
N PRO A 39 7.84 -5.55 3.49
CA PRO A 39 6.94 -4.82 2.61
C PRO A 39 6.49 -5.69 1.43
N VAL A 40 5.18 -5.89 1.30
CA VAL A 40 4.58 -6.65 0.18
C VAL A 40 3.80 -5.74 -0.77
N VAL A 41 3.13 -4.72 -0.24
CA VAL A 41 2.39 -3.68 -0.98
C VAL A 41 2.91 -2.30 -0.60
N ALA A 42 2.98 -1.41 -1.59
CA ALA A 42 3.27 0.02 -1.43
C ALA A 42 2.58 0.79 -2.57
N ALA A 43 1.25 0.68 -2.65
CA ALA A 43 0.43 1.12 -3.78
C ALA A 43 -0.12 2.53 -3.60
N SER A 44 -0.35 3.22 -4.72
CA SER A 44 -0.95 4.55 -4.81
C SER A 44 -2.05 4.51 -5.86
N SER A 45 -3.27 4.86 -5.47
CA SER A 45 -4.44 4.94 -6.37
C SER A 45 -4.16 5.80 -7.61
N ALA A 46 -3.55 6.98 -7.42
CA ALA A 46 -3.23 7.91 -8.51
C ALA A 46 -2.23 7.31 -9.53
N GLU A 47 -1.25 6.54 -9.05
CA GLU A 47 -0.29 5.87 -9.93
C GLU A 47 -0.91 4.63 -10.60
N TRP A 48 -1.75 3.88 -9.88
CA TRP A 48 -2.48 2.74 -10.40
C TRP A 48 -3.38 3.18 -11.57
N GLU A 49 -4.12 4.28 -11.42
CA GLU A 49 -4.92 4.84 -12.50
C GLU A 49 -4.06 5.32 -13.68
N ALA A 50 -2.90 5.94 -13.39
CA ALA A 50 -1.99 6.38 -14.44
C ALA A 50 -1.44 5.18 -15.23
N ALA A 51 -1.07 4.09 -14.56
CA ALA A 51 -0.62 2.85 -15.18
C ALA A 51 -1.73 2.20 -16.00
N ARG A 52 -2.97 2.19 -15.50
CA ARG A 52 -4.15 1.76 -16.26
C ARG A 52 -4.34 2.56 -17.55
N ARG A 53 -4.27 3.90 -17.47
CA ARG A 53 -4.37 4.77 -18.65
C ARG A 53 -3.22 4.56 -19.65
N ALA A 54 -2.04 4.19 -19.16
CA ALA A 54 -0.85 3.93 -19.98
C ALA A 54 -0.77 2.49 -20.52
N GLY A 55 -1.66 1.59 -20.10
CA GLY A 55 -1.61 0.16 -20.48
C GLY A 55 -0.51 -0.63 -19.76
N THR A 56 0.08 -0.10 -18.69
CA THR A 56 1.18 -0.71 -17.91
C THR A 56 0.72 -1.19 -16.53
N LEU A 57 -0.57 -1.44 -16.37
CA LEU A 57 -1.17 -1.77 -15.08
C LEU A 57 -0.58 -3.05 -14.46
N ALA A 58 -0.42 -4.10 -15.26
CA ALA A 58 0.13 -5.37 -14.79
C ALA A 58 1.55 -5.20 -14.21
N ASP A 59 2.40 -4.41 -14.87
CA ASP A 59 3.76 -4.13 -14.39
C ASP A 59 3.74 -3.34 -13.07
N TYR A 60 2.79 -2.40 -12.94
CA TYR A 60 2.60 -1.63 -11.72
C TYR A 60 2.17 -2.52 -10.55
N GLU A 61 1.11 -3.30 -10.74
CA GLU A 61 0.56 -4.18 -9.70
C GLU A 61 1.57 -5.25 -9.30
N ALA A 62 2.31 -5.83 -10.25
CA ALA A 62 3.37 -6.78 -9.96
C ALA A 62 4.51 -6.17 -9.12
N ALA A 63 4.73 -4.85 -9.20
CA ALA A 63 5.75 -4.15 -8.43
C ALA A 63 5.25 -3.70 -7.05
N PHE A 64 4.05 -3.11 -7.00
CA PHE A 64 3.59 -2.32 -5.85
C PHE A 64 2.28 -2.82 -5.23
N GLY A 65 1.57 -3.74 -5.86
CA GLY A 65 0.22 -4.15 -5.47
C GLY A 65 -0.85 -3.12 -5.85
N ALA A 66 -1.99 -3.21 -5.18
CA ALA A 66 -3.13 -2.31 -5.34
C ALA A 66 -3.54 -1.72 -3.98
N THR A 67 -4.35 -0.66 -4.01
CA THR A 67 -5.05 -0.15 -2.82
C THR A 67 -6.36 -0.91 -2.61
N ALA A 68 -6.94 -0.81 -1.42
CA ALA A 68 -8.28 -1.30 -1.14
C ALA A 68 -9.31 -0.81 -2.17
N GLU A 69 -10.24 -1.70 -2.54
CA GLU A 69 -11.22 -1.47 -3.62
C GLU A 69 -12.51 -0.79 -3.15
N SER A 70 -12.71 -0.67 -1.84
CA SER A 70 -13.87 -0.03 -1.19
C SER A 70 -13.42 1.06 -0.22
N PRO A 71 -14.24 2.09 0.03
CA PRO A 71 -13.96 3.12 1.02
C PRO A 71 -14.00 2.56 2.45
N VAL A 72 -13.26 3.17 3.37
CA VAL A 72 -13.04 2.67 4.75
C VAL A 72 -14.33 2.42 5.52
N HIS A 73 -15.38 3.22 5.29
CA HIS A 73 -16.65 3.09 6.00
C HIS A 73 -17.47 1.86 5.57
N GLU A 74 -17.09 1.19 4.47
CA GLU A 74 -17.69 -0.06 4.00
C GLU A 74 -16.93 -1.30 4.48
N TRP A 75 -15.77 -1.12 5.12
CA TRP A 75 -14.97 -2.25 5.61
C TRP A 75 -15.64 -2.91 6.81
N ASP A 76 -15.41 -4.22 6.95
CA ASP A 76 -15.72 -4.94 8.18
C ASP A 76 -14.97 -4.33 9.38
N ALA A 77 -15.33 -4.80 10.59
CA ALA A 77 -14.75 -4.31 11.83
C ALA A 77 -13.21 -4.35 11.78
N HIS A 78 -12.59 -3.18 11.86
CA HIS A 78 -11.15 -2.98 11.95
C HIS A 78 -10.83 -2.15 13.21
N ASP A 79 -9.58 -2.22 13.67
CA ASP A 79 -9.09 -1.47 14.83
C ASP A 79 -8.11 -0.37 14.37
N PRO A 80 -8.63 0.79 13.91
CA PRO A 80 -7.79 1.84 13.36
C PRO A 80 -7.01 2.55 14.47
N GLN A 81 -5.69 2.61 14.28
CA GLN A 81 -4.79 3.39 15.11
C GLN A 81 -4.36 4.63 14.33
N ASP A 82 -4.76 5.81 14.80
CA ASP A 82 -4.36 7.09 14.20
C ASP A 82 -2.84 7.17 14.06
N LEU A 83 -2.42 7.70 12.90
CA LEU A 83 -1.03 7.76 12.52
C LEU A 83 -0.66 9.19 12.09
N PRO A 84 0.44 9.76 12.59
CA PRO A 84 0.94 11.03 12.07
C PRO A 84 1.38 10.87 10.61
N ALA A 85 1.07 11.87 9.77
CA ALA A 85 1.49 11.86 8.37
C ALA A 85 2.99 11.63 8.17
N ALA A 86 3.84 12.17 9.06
CA ALA A 86 5.29 11.98 9.01
C ALA A 86 5.72 10.52 9.26
N GLU A 87 5.01 9.80 10.13
CA GLU A 87 5.25 8.37 10.38
C GLU A 87 4.84 7.55 9.15
N PHE A 88 3.67 7.84 8.58
CA PHE A 88 3.24 7.22 7.32
C PHE A 88 4.27 7.42 6.20
N GLU A 89 4.75 8.66 6.00
CA GLU A 89 5.76 8.97 4.98
C GLU A 89 7.06 8.16 5.15
N THR A 90 7.46 7.90 6.39
CA THR A 90 8.64 7.10 6.69
C THR A 90 8.44 5.66 6.26
N VAL A 91 7.31 5.05 6.66
CA VAL A 91 6.96 3.67 6.29
C VAL A 91 6.78 3.55 4.78
N TRP A 92 6.07 4.49 4.16
CA TRP A 92 5.83 4.57 2.72
C TRP A 92 7.15 4.54 1.93
N ARG A 93 8.10 5.40 2.25
CA ARG A 93 9.38 5.48 1.52
C ARG A 93 10.19 4.19 1.63
N ALA A 94 10.23 3.60 2.83
CA ALA A 94 10.92 2.33 3.07
C ALA A 94 10.29 1.18 2.29
N ALA A 95 8.97 1.02 2.38
CA ALA A 95 8.22 0.00 1.66
C ALA A 95 8.38 0.16 0.15
N ARG A 96 8.23 1.38 -0.36
CA ARG A 96 8.34 1.71 -1.78
C ARG A 96 9.73 1.39 -2.35
N ALA A 97 10.79 1.69 -1.61
CA ALA A 97 12.15 1.35 -2.01
C ALA A 97 12.34 -0.17 -2.13
N THR A 98 11.86 -0.93 -1.15
CA THR A 98 11.92 -2.40 -1.14
C THR A 98 11.12 -3.01 -2.31
N CYS A 99 9.87 -2.58 -2.51
CA CYS A 99 9.03 -3.05 -3.62
C CYS A 99 9.69 -2.78 -4.98
N ARG A 100 10.26 -1.58 -5.18
CA ARG A 100 10.98 -1.23 -6.41
C ARG A 100 12.24 -2.07 -6.62
N ALA A 101 13.01 -2.33 -5.56
CA ALA A 101 14.20 -3.18 -5.64
C ALA A 101 13.83 -4.62 -6.02
N ARG A 102 12.76 -5.16 -5.42
CA ARG A 102 12.21 -6.49 -5.75
C ARG A 102 11.76 -6.57 -7.21
N ALA A 103 11.01 -5.58 -7.69
CA ALA A 103 10.54 -5.54 -9.07
C ALA A 103 11.71 -5.54 -10.08
N ARG A 104 12.75 -4.74 -9.83
CA ARG A 104 13.97 -4.71 -10.66
C ARG A 104 14.70 -6.05 -10.69
N ALA A 105 14.82 -6.71 -9.54
CA ALA A 105 15.49 -8.01 -9.44
C ALA A 105 14.76 -9.09 -10.24
N ARG A 106 13.41 -9.05 -10.27
CA ARG A 106 12.59 -9.97 -11.09
C ARG A 106 12.79 -9.73 -12.59
N SER A 107 12.72 -8.49 -13.04
CA SER A 107 12.95 -8.16 -14.46
C SER A 107 14.35 -8.53 -14.95
N ALA A 108 15.37 -8.51 -14.09
CA ALA A 108 16.72 -8.94 -14.42
C ALA A 108 16.88 -10.47 -14.54
N HIS A 109 15.94 -11.25 -14.01
CA HIS A 109 15.94 -12.72 -14.06
C HIS A 109 15.12 -13.28 -15.23
N GLU A 110 14.26 -12.46 -15.83
CA GLU A 110 13.35 -12.82 -16.93
C GLU A 110 13.86 -12.37 -18.32
N GLY A 111 15.00 -11.65 -18.37
CA GLY A 111 15.59 -11.07 -19.59
C GLY A 111 16.84 -11.77 -20.11
#